data_AF-A0A511QMF1-F1
#
_entry.id   AF-A0A511QMF1-F1
#
_cell.length_a   1.000
_cell.length_b   1.000
_cell.length_c   1.000
_cell.angle_alpha   90.00
_cell.angle_beta   90.00
_cell.angle_gamma   90.00
#
_symmetry.space_group_name_H-M   'P 1'
#
loop_
_entity.id
_entity.type
_entity.pdbx_description
1 polymer ?
#
loop_
_entity_poly.entity_id
_entity_poly.type
_entity_poly.pdbx_seq_one_letter_code
_entity_poly.pdbx_strand_id
1 'polypeptide(L)'
;MKTFNTLQITLLCETDLSQLNSYPLMLVPGGIKIGTPYPDLGAMLAASTLVTPNRYLVSIDEEHLRVCLLRGEFLEEWVLFALISDSDGKRYGLMKMEHVTRYRLKSASR
;
A
#
# COMPACT_ATOMS: atom_id res chain seq x y z
N MET A 1 -23.44 25.12 -4.09
CA MET A 1 -22.11 25.18 -4.70
C MET A 1 -21.38 23.91 -4.29
N LYS A 2 -21.12 22.95 -5.20
CA LYS A 2 -20.35 21.75 -4.84
C LYS A 2 -18.90 22.18 -4.66
N THR A 3 -18.39 22.16 -3.44
CA THR A 3 -16.96 22.23 -3.17
C THR A 3 -16.32 21.05 -3.90
N PHE A 4 -15.50 21.34 -4.91
CA PHE A 4 -14.60 20.32 -5.45
C PHE A 4 -13.60 20.04 -4.34
N ASN A 5 -13.66 18.86 -3.73
CA ASN A 5 -12.61 18.41 -2.83
C ASN A 5 -11.34 18.26 -3.69
N THR A 6 -10.45 19.24 -3.61
CA THR A 6 -9.16 19.20 -4.28
C THR A 6 -8.33 18.11 -3.61
N LEU A 7 -8.02 17.05 -4.36
CA LEU A 7 -7.08 16.03 -3.93
C LEU A 7 -5.70 16.40 -4.49
N GLN A 8 -4.72 16.49 -3.61
CA GLN A 8 -3.32 16.59 -4.01
C GLN A 8 -2.73 15.19 -4.06
N ILE A 9 -2.14 14.83 -5.20
CA ILE A 9 -1.46 13.54 -5.40
C ILE A 9 0.03 13.80 -5.55
N THR A 10 0.85 13.13 -4.74
CA THR A 10 2.31 13.17 -4.82
C THR A 10 2.80 11.77 -5.16
N LEU A 11 3.44 11.60 -6.31
CA LEU A 11 4.07 10.33 -6.69
C LEU A 11 5.33 10.10 -5.84
N LEU A 12 5.50 8.88 -5.36
CA LEU A 12 6.63 8.45 -4.54
C LEU A 12 7.67 7.67 -5.35
N CYS A 13 7.22 6.89 -6.32
CA CYS A 13 8.06 6.13 -7.22
C CYS A 13 7.42 6.06 -8.61
N GLU A 14 8.23 5.71 -9.60
CA GLU A 14 7.69 5.35 -10.91
C GLU A 14 6.87 4.07 -10.77
N THR A 15 5.68 4.05 -11.37
CA THR A 15 4.82 2.88 -11.38
C THR A 15 4.14 2.82 -12.73
N ASP A 16 4.16 1.64 -13.34
CA ASP A 16 3.46 1.43 -14.60
C ASP A 16 1.94 1.48 -14.37
N LEU A 17 1.36 2.65 -14.63
CA LEU A 17 -0.08 2.88 -14.51
C LEU A 17 -0.88 2.34 -15.71
N SER A 18 -0.23 1.93 -16.80
CA SER A 18 -0.94 1.30 -17.93
C SER A 18 -1.62 -0.01 -17.51
N GLN A 19 -1.09 -0.65 -16.47
CA GLN A 19 -1.62 -1.88 -15.88
C GLN A 19 -2.59 -1.66 -14.72
N LEU A 20 -3.09 -0.43 -14.50
CA LEU A 20 -4.09 -0.17 -13.46
C LEU A 20 -5.33 -1.06 -13.57
N ASN A 21 -5.68 -1.49 -14.78
CA ASN A 21 -6.82 -2.39 -15.01
C ASN A 21 -6.50 -3.88 -14.70
N SER A 22 -5.23 -4.24 -14.60
CA SER A 22 -4.79 -5.64 -14.45
C SER A 22 -4.64 -6.06 -12.99
N TYR A 23 -4.39 -5.11 -12.11
CA TYR A 23 -4.13 -5.37 -10.70
C TYR A 23 -4.91 -4.44 -9.77
N PRO A 24 -5.33 -4.91 -8.59
CA PRO A 24 -6.09 -4.11 -7.64
C PRO A 24 -5.26 -2.95 -7.07
N LEU A 25 -5.98 -1.88 -6.73
CA LEU A 25 -5.48 -0.75 -5.94
C LEU A 25 -5.96 -0.85 -4.49
N MET A 26 -5.20 -0.26 -3.59
CA MET A 26 -5.54 -0.17 -2.17
C MET A 26 -5.25 1.23 -1.66
N LEU A 27 -6.19 1.78 -0.90
CA LEU A 27 -5.99 3.02 -0.17
C LEU A 27 -5.64 2.68 1.28
N VAL A 28 -4.46 3.10 1.74
CA VAL A 28 -4.00 2.91 3.12
C VAL A 28 -4.07 4.23 3.89
N PRO A 29 -4.60 4.25 5.11
CA PRO A 29 -4.63 5.48 5.89
C PRO A 29 -3.20 5.91 6.23
N GLY A 30 -2.89 7.17 5.98
CA GLY A 30 -1.69 7.79 6.50
C GLY A 30 -1.82 7.94 7.99
N GLY A 31 -1.06 7.16 8.75
CA GLY A 31 -1.07 7.20 10.20
C GLY A 31 -1.07 8.65 10.72
N ILE A 32 -2.01 8.95 11.60
CA ILE A 32 -2.18 10.28 12.18
C ILE A 32 -1.08 10.48 13.22
N LYS A 33 0.09 10.99 12.81
CA LYS A 33 0.96 11.71 13.75
C LYS A 33 0.68 13.20 13.57
N ILE A 34 -0.21 13.72 14.42
CA ILE A 34 -0.46 15.16 14.54
C ILE A 34 0.90 15.81 14.86
N GLY A 35 1.36 16.71 13.99
CA GLY A 35 2.59 17.50 14.21
C GLY A 35 3.83 17.05 13.43
N THR A 36 3.80 15.95 12.67
CA THR A 36 4.90 15.61 11.75
C THR A 36 4.66 16.13 10.33
N PRO A 37 5.60 16.90 9.74
CA PRO A 37 5.43 17.44 8.40
C PRO A 37 5.35 16.35 7.33
N TYR A 38 6.03 15.22 7.53
CA TYR A 38 6.13 14.12 6.58
C TYR A 38 5.35 12.87 7.03
N PRO A 39 4.68 12.16 6.10
CA PRO A 39 4.06 10.88 6.41
C PRO A 39 5.12 9.81 6.68
N ASP A 40 4.86 8.99 7.71
CA ASP A 40 5.66 7.85 8.08
C ASP A 40 5.36 6.69 7.11
N LEU A 41 6.18 6.56 6.06
CA LEU A 41 5.94 5.61 4.97
C LEU A 41 6.00 4.16 5.45
N GLY A 42 6.91 3.84 6.37
CA GLY A 42 6.99 2.52 7.01
C GLY A 42 5.69 2.20 7.78
N ALA A 43 5.15 3.16 8.54
CA ALA A 43 3.86 3.00 9.20
C ALA A 43 2.70 2.82 8.20
N MET A 44 2.70 3.51 7.06
CA MET A 44 1.70 3.31 6.00
C MET A 44 1.78 1.91 5.38
N LEU A 45 3.00 1.42 5.10
CA LEU A 45 3.22 0.06 4.60
C LEU A 45 2.71 -0.98 5.61
N ALA A 46 2.99 -0.82 6.90
CA ALA A 46 2.49 -1.71 7.94
C ALA A 46 0.95 -1.64 8.07
N ALA A 47 0.36 -0.44 7.94
CA ALA A 47 -1.08 -0.23 8.02
C ALA A 47 -1.87 -0.88 6.87
N SER A 48 -1.20 -1.26 5.77
CA SER A 48 -1.83 -2.03 4.68
C SER A 48 -2.53 -3.30 5.17
N THR A 49 -1.97 -3.95 6.19
CA THR A 49 -2.52 -5.17 6.81
C THR A 49 -3.86 -4.93 7.49
N LEU A 50 -4.10 -3.72 8.02
CA LEU A 50 -5.32 -3.36 8.75
C LEU A 50 -6.51 -3.14 7.82
N VAL A 51 -6.24 -2.69 6.59
CA VAL A 51 -7.29 -2.44 5.59
C VAL A 51 -7.59 -3.65 4.71
N THR A 52 -6.86 -4.75 4.90
CA THR A 52 -7.01 -5.98 4.10
C THR A 52 -7.29 -7.20 4.98
N PRO A 53 -8.57 -7.48 5.28
CA PRO A 53 -8.91 -8.64 6.09
C PRO A 53 -8.47 -9.94 5.38
N ASN A 54 -8.02 -10.92 6.18
CA ASN A 54 -7.49 -12.22 5.71
C ASN A 54 -6.14 -12.15 4.97
N ARG A 55 -5.38 -11.08 5.16
CA ARG A 55 -3.99 -11.00 4.72
C ARG A 55 -3.05 -10.91 5.92
N TYR A 56 -1.89 -11.54 5.82
CA TYR A 56 -0.84 -11.50 6.84
C TYR A 56 0.40 -10.83 6.29
N LEU A 57 1.03 -9.97 7.08
CA LEU A 57 2.31 -9.36 6.72
C LEU A 57 3.40 -10.42 6.68
N VAL A 58 4.13 -10.49 5.57
CA VAL A 58 5.31 -11.36 5.42
C VAL A 58 6.60 -10.56 5.52
N SER A 59 6.68 -9.45 4.79
CA SER A 59 7.86 -8.59 4.78
C SER A 59 7.51 -7.17 4.39
N ILE A 60 8.33 -6.22 4.85
CA ILE A 60 8.33 -4.81 4.44
C ILE A 60 9.71 -4.51 3.86
N ASP A 61 9.73 -3.87 2.71
CA ASP A 61 10.92 -3.27 2.11
C ASP A 61 10.68 -1.76 2.01
N GLU A 62 11.20 -1.02 2.99
CA GLU A 62 10.99 0.42 3.08
C GLU A 62 11.77 1.19 2.02
N GLU A 63 12.91 0.65 1.55
CA GLU A 63 13.74 1.29 0.54
C GLU A 63 13.01 1.35 -0.80
N HIS A 64 12.32 0.27 -1.16
CA HIS A 64 11.53 0.18 -2.40
C HIS A 64 10.04 0.46 -2.21
N LEU A 65 9.63 0.85 -1.00
CA LEU A 65 8.23 1.12 -0.64
C LEU A 65 7.29 -0.07 -0.92
N ARG A 66 7.75 -1.28 -0.63
CA ARG A 66 7.06 -2.53 -0.92
C ARG A 66 6.64 -3.28 0.33
N VAL A 67 5.55 -4.04 0.19
CA VAL A 67 5.07 -4.96 1.20
C VAL A 67 4.62 -6.26 0.56
N CYS A 68 4.98 -7.37 1.20
CA CYS A 68 4.50 -8.70 0.82
C CYS A 68 3.43 -9.15 1.81
N LEU A 69 2.25 -9.46 1.29
CA LEU A 69 1.10 -9.92 2.05
C LEU A 69 0.73 -11.35 1.65
N LEU A 70 0.58 -12.24 2.62
CA LEU A 70 0.11 -13.61 2.39
C LEU A 70 -1.42 -13.67 2.54
N ARG A 71 -2.09 -14.19 1.51
CA ARG A 71 -3.54 -14.47 1.51
C ARG A 71 -3.78 -15.91 1.09
N GLY A 72 -4.07 -16.78 2.06
CA GLY A 72 -4.15 -18.23 1.81
C GLY A 72 -2.81 -18.77 1.30
N GLU A 73 -2.79 -19.33 0.09
CA GLU A 73 -1.58 -19.82 -0.57
C GLU A 73 -0.94 -18.80 -1.53
N PHE A 74 -1.34 -17.53 -1.48
CA PHE A 74 -0.85 -16.51 -2.41
C PHE A 74 -0.06 -15.43 -1.70
N LEU A 75 1.15 -15.19 -2.16
CA LEU A 75 1.97 -14.04 -1.78
C LEU A 75 1.68 -12.91 -2.76
N GLU A 76 1.13 -11.81 -2.24
CA GLU A 76 0.83 -10.60 -2.99
C GLU A 76 1.93 -9.56 -2.71
N GLU A 77 2.57 -9.04 -3.74
CA GLU A 77 3.53 -7.94 -3.64
C GLU A 77 2.84 -6.62 -4.00
N TRP A 78 2.92 -5.66 -3.09
CA TRP A 78 2.30 -4.35 -3.23
C TRP A 78 3.33 -3.25 -3.11
N VAL A 79 3.21 -2.22 -3.94
CA VAL A 79 4.05 -1.02 -3.91
C VAL A 79 3.21 0.19 -3.49
N LEU A 80 3.71 0.98 -2.54
CA LEU A 80 3.18 2.28 -2.19
C LEU A 80 3.76 3.32 -3.15
N PHE A 81 2.97 3.77 -4.12
CA PHE A 81 3.46 4.60 -5.22
C PHE A 81 3.02 6.04 -5.18
N ALA A 82 2.01 6.38 -4.38
CA ALA A 82 1.57 7.76 -4.24
C ALA A 82 1.05 8.08 -2.84
N LEU A 83 1.11 9.36 -2.49
CA LEU A 83 0.41 9.96 -1.37
C LEU A 83 -0.74 10.80 -1.90
N ILE A 84 -1.88 10.69 -1.24
CA ILE A 84 -3.07 11.48 -1.51
C ILE A 84 -3.35 12.33 -0.27
N SER A 85 -3.48 13.63 -0.45
CA SER A 85 -3.92 14.55 0.61
C SER A 85 -5.23 15.20 0.20
N ASP A 86 -6.20 15.24 1.12
CA ASP A 86 -7.43 16.01 0.93
C ASP A 86 -7.29 17.45 1.43
N SER A 87 -8.33 18.25 1.18
CA SER A 87 -8.41 19.65 1.61
C SER A 87 -8.42 19.83 3.12
N ASP A 88 -8.76 18.78 3.87
CA ASP A 88 -8.79 18.78 5.34
C ASP A 88 -7.43 18.35 5.92
N GLY A 89 -6.44 18.09 5.06
CA GLY A 89 -5.10 17.65 5.44
C GLY A 89 -5.01 16.17 5.82
N LYS A 90 -6.07 15.37 5.60
CA LYS A 90 -5.99 13.92 5.76
C LYS A 90 -5.15 13.34 4.65
N ARG A 91 -4.30 12.39 5.02
CA ARG A 91 -3.33 11.76 4.13
C ARG A 91 -3.64 10.28 3.99
N TYR A 92 -3.46 9.78 2.78
CA TYR A 92 -3.62 8.39 2.43
C TYR A 92 -2.45 7.96 1.55
N GLY A 93 -2.02 6.72 1.67
CA GLY A 93 -1.15 6.07 0.70
C GLY A 93 -1.99 5.36 -0.36
N LEU A 94 -1.56 5.43 -1.61
CA LEU A 94 -2.11 4.63 -2.69
C LEU A 94 -1.12 3.53 -3.02
N MET A 95 -1.60 2.28 -2.90
CA MET A 95 -0.82 1.10 -3.19
C MET A 95 -1.36 0.39 -4.42
N LYS A 96 -0.47 -0.17 -5.22
CA LYS A 96 -0.78 -1.02 -6.36
C LYS A 96 -0.20 -2.40 -6.12
N MET A 97 -0.96 -3.44 -6.44
CA MET A 97 -0.41 -4.79 -6.50
C MET A 97 0.42 -4.94 -7.79
N GLU A 98 1.67 -5.37 -7.67
CA GLU A 98 2.56 -5.58 -8.82
C GLU A 98 2.61 -7.04 -9.24
N HIS A 99 2.55 -7.95 -8.26
CA HIS A 99 2.77 -9.37 -8.51
C HIS A 99 1.99 -10.25 -7.52
N VAL A 100 1.60 -11.44 -7.98
CA VAL A 100 1.00 -12.49 -7.14
C VAL A 100 1.65 -13.82 -7.46
N THR A 101 2.18 -14.49 -6.44
CA THR A 101 2.84 -15.78 -6.58
C THR A 101 2.21 -16.81 -5.66
N ARG A 102 2.10 -18.06 -6.11
CA ARG A 102 1.66 -19.15 -5.21
C ARG A 102 2.77 -19.47 -4.22
N TYR A 103 2.52 -19.21 -2.95
CA TYR A 103 3.38 -19.52 -1.83
C TYR A 103 3.28 -21.01 -1.51
N ARG A 104 4.31 -21.78 -1.86
CA ARG A 104 4.47 -23.15 -1.40
C ARG A 104 5.32 -23.14 -0.13
N LEU A 105 4.70 -23.36 1.02
CA LEU A 105 5.47 -23.82 2.18
C LEU A 105 6.20 -25.08 1.74
N LYS A 106 7.54 -25.06 1.75
CA LYS A 106 8.32 -26.28 1.66
C LYS A 106 7.85 -27.13 2.84
N SER A 107 7.01 -28.12 2.58
CA SER A 107 6.69 -29.16 3.55
C SER A 107 8.01 -29.69 4.05
N ALA A 108 8.29 -29.48 5.34
CA ALA A 108 9.44 -30.05 6.00
C ALA A 108 9.42 -31.54 5.70
N SER A 109 10.37 -31.97 4.87
CA SER A 109 10.62 -33.38 4.59
C SER A 109 10.86 -34.07 5.93
N ARG A 110 9.88 -34.87 6.34
CA ARG A 110 10.02 -35.83 7.44
C ARG A 110 10.97 -36.94 7.04
#